data_AF-A0A4Y9ZTY7-F1
#
_entry.id   AF-A0A4Y9ZTY7-F1
#
_cell.length_a   1.000
_cell.length_b   1.000
_cell.length_c   1.000
_cell.angle_alpha   90.00
_cell.angle_beta   90.00
_cell.angle_gamma   90.00
#
_symmetry.space_group_name_H-M   'P 1'
#
loop_
_entity.id
_entity.type
_entity.pdbx_description
1 polymer ?
#
loop_
_entity_poly.entity_id
_entity_poly.type
_entity_poly.pdbx_seq_one_letter_code
_entity_poly.pdbx_strand_id
1 'polypeptide(L)'
;MAQPNNAIFPHIPPIQPPPVFAGAPLHLPHIPNMVEHMNALSEAMVESSQSQNAMSASFHDLAQELGNVQNIPVVAGAEVQADILQAINLLINSVNQGNQRQEQLHNAQQAMTQQLNNMQVVMNQRFNNVHQVMNQRFDDVDERLDDVDQRLVNVEASIDDLAKLLEWEHNAATARTMNSLNPLGPYNAIPSKLPHAAYPGVFPPTSKALNNMTGVRCGELAAAWGIDIAGLSLAEKKKRIARFIGVNYTI
;
A
#
# COMPACT_ATOMS: atom_id res chain seq x y z
N MET A 1 -33.93 -15.93 -39.51
CA MET A 1 -33.95 -14.60 -38.88
C MET A 1 -33.54 -14.79 -37.43
N ALA A 2 -32.26 -14.61 -37.13
CA ALA A 2 -31.71 -14.75 -35.77
C ALA A 2 -31.52 -13.35 -35.17
N GLN A 3 -32.06 -13.12 -33.98
CA GLN A 3 -31.95 -11.86 -33.27
C GLN A 3 -30.53 -11.66 -32.72
N PRO A 4 -30.00 -10.42 -32.74
CA PRO A 4 -28.69 -10.12 -32.16
C PRO A 4 -28.79 -10.09 -30.62
N ASN A 5 -27.93 -10.87 -29.99
CA ASN A 5 -27.79 -10.97 -28.54
C ASN A 5 -27.00 -9.74 -28.05
N ASN A 6 -27.71 -8.72 -27.57
CA ASN A 6 -27.11 -7.53 -26.96
C ASN A 6 -26.56 -7.91 -25.58
N ALA A 7 -25.25 -8.20 -25.52
CA ALA A 7 -24.53 -8.33 -24.27
C ALA A 7 -24.46 -6.95 -23.59
N ILE A 8 -25.25 -6.77 -22.55
CA ILE A 8 -25.22 -5.63 -21.64
C ILE A 8 -23.93 -5.74 -20.84
N PHE A 9 -22.91 -4.95 -21.20
CA PHE A 9 -21.74 -4.78 -20.34
C PHE A 9 -22.15 -3.96 -19.11
N PRO A 10 -21.91 -4.43 -17.89
CA PRO A 10 -22.18 -3.64 -16.70
C PRO A 10 -21.29 -2.41 -16.69
N HIS A 11 -21.91 -1.25 -16.51
CA HIS A 11 -21.23 0.03 -16.37
C HIS A 11 -20.39 -0.02 -15.09
N ILE A 12 -19.07 -0.19 -15.23
CA ILE A 12 -18.15 -0.11 -14.08
C ILE A 12 -18.03 1.38 -13.74
N PRO A 13 -18.46 1.83 -12.55
CA PRO A 13 -18.30 3.22 -12.15
C PRO A 13 -16.81 3.55 -12.05
N PRO A 14 -16.41 4.80 -12.35
CA PRO A 14 -15.02 5.22 -12.22
C PRO A 14 -14.54 4.98 -10.79
N ILE A 15 -13.42 4.26 -10.67
CA ILE A 15 -12.74 4.01 -9.40
C ILE A 15 -12.36 5.37 -8.84
N GLN A 16 -13.06 5.82 -7.80
CA GLN A 16 -12.67 7.02 -7.09
C GLN A 16 -11.28 6.79 -6.50
N PRO A 17 -10.31 7.70 -6.72
CA PRO A 17 -9.02 7.59 -6.07
C PRO A 17 -9.25 7.51 -4.56
N PRO A 18 -8.52 6.62 -3.85
CA PRO A 18 -8.65 6.52 -2.41
C PRO A 18 -8.47 7.91 -1.80
N PRO A 19 -9.27 8.29 -0.79
CA PRO A 19 -9.11 9.57 -0.13
C PRO A 19 -7.66 9.69 0.32
N VAL A 20 -6.99 10.76 -0.13
CA VAL A 20 -5.65 11.11 0.31
C VAL A 20 -5.74 11.25 1.82
N PHE A 21 -5.29 10.23 2.55
CA PHE A 21 -5.03 10.33 3.98
C PHE A 21 -3.84 11.27 4.11
N ALA A 22 -4.12 12.57 4.05
CA ALA A 22 -3.25 13.59 4.59
C ALA A 22 -3.05 13.18 6.04
N GLY A 23 -1.87 12.63 6.33
CA GLY A 23 -1.47 12.21 7.66
C GLY A 23 -1.55 13.40 8.58
N ALA A 24 -2.72 13.63 9.17
CA ALA A 24 -2.83 14.39 10.39
C ALA A 24 -1.97 13.61 11.38
N PRO A 25 -0.86 14.17 11.87
CA PRO A 25 -0.11 13.51 12.92
C PRO A 25 -1.10 13.20 14.03
N LEU A 26 -1.22 11.92 14.38
CA LEU A 26 -1.94 11.47 15.57
C LEU A 26 -1.21 12.11 16.74
N HIS A 27 -1.60 13.35 17.05
CA HIS A 27 -1.14 14.08 18.21
C HIS A 27 -1.84 13.43 19.38
N LEU A 28 -1.32 12.28 19.84
CA LEU A 28 -1.68 11.70 21.13
C LEU A 28 -1.42 12.80 22.16
N PRO A 29 -2.45 13.38 22.79
CA PRO A 29 -2.19 14.33 23.84
C PRO A 29 -1.59 13.56 25.02
N HIS A 30 -0.42 14.01 25.46
CA HIS A 30 -0.06 14.04 26.89
C HIS A 30 0.23 12.72 27.65
N ILE A 31 0.87 11.72 27.04
CA ILE A 31 1.47 10.61 27.82
C ILE A 31 2.65 11.08 28.70
N PRO A 32 3.56 11.98 28.27
CA PRO A 32 4.70 12.39 29.09
C PRO A 32 4.29 13.04 30.43
N ASN A 33 3.20 13.82 30.43
CA ASN A 33 2.76 14.57 31.61
C ASN A 33 2.21 13.69 32.74
N MET A 34 1.71 12.49 32.45
CA MET A 34 1.22 11.59 33.51
C MET A 34 2.36 10.90 34.27
N VAL A 35 3.46 10.56 33.59
CA VAL A 35 4.61 9.93 34.25
C VAL A 35 5.33 10.91 35.15
N GLU A 36 5.55 12.16 34.70
CA GLU A 36 6.12 13.21 35.55
C GLU A 36 5.24 13.50 36.78
N HIS A 37 3.92 13.58 36.59
CA HIS A 37 3.00 13.84 37.70
C HIS A 37 2.93 12.66 38.68
N MET A 38 3.04 11.41 38.22
CA MET A 38 3.14 10.24 39.10
C MET A 38 4.46 10.18 39.85
N ASN A 39 5.58 10.58 39.22
CA ASN A 39 6.87 10.66 39.88
C ASN A 39 6.88 11.76 40.96
N ALA A 40 6.37 12.96 40.66
CA ALA A 40 6.26 14.04 41.64
C ALA A 40 5.35 13.65 42.82
N LEU A 41 4.24 12.93 42.56
CA LEU A 41 3.38 12.41 43.61
C LEU A 41 4.09 11.35 44.46
N SER A 42 4.90 10.47 43.83
CA SER A 42 5.72 9.49 44.54
C SER A 42 6.72 10.16 45.48
N GLU A 43 7.43 11.19 45.00
CA GLU A 43 8.41 11.93 45.80
C GLU A 43 7.74 12.61 47.01
N ALA A 44 6.61 13.30 46.80
CA ALA A 44 5.85 13.92 47.88
C ALA A 44 5.36 12.91 48.94
N MET A 45 4.98 11.69 48.52
CA MET A 45 4.60 10.63 49.45
C MET A 45 5.78 10.09 50.26
N VAL A 46 6.97 9.99 49.65
CA VAL A 46 8.19 9.57 50.37
C VAL A 46 8.56 10.60 51.44
N GLU A 47 8.55 11.89 51.11
CA GLU A 47 8.81 12.98 52.06
C GLU A 47 7.80 12.98 53.22
N SER A 48 6.51 12.76 52.92
CA SER A 48 5.48 12.64 53.94
C SER A 48 5.73 11.47 54.90
N SER A 49 6.19 10.31 54.39
CA SER A 49 6.54 9.16 55.23
C SER A 49 7.71 9.46 56.17
N GLN A 50 8.73 10.17 55.68
CA GLN A 50 9.90 10.52 56.46
C GLN A 50 9.54 11.46 57.61
N SER A 51 8.66 12.44 57.33
CA SER A 51 8.13 13.34 58.36
C SER A 51 7.31 12.59 59.42
N GLN A 52 6.47 11.63 59.02
CA GLN A 52 5.71 10.79 59.96
C GLN A 52 6.61 9.90 60.81
N ASN A 53 7.67 9.33 60.25
CA ASN A 53 8.65 8.53 60.98
C ASN A 53 9.42 9.37 62.02
N ALA A 54 9.84 10.58 61.65
CA ALA A 54 10.48 11.51 62.58
C ALA A 54 9.54 11.87 63.74
N MET A 55 8.26 12.11 63.44
CA MET A 55 7.24 12.40 64.45
C MET A 55 7.01 11.20 65.39
N SER A 56 6.99 9.97 64.86
CA SER A 56 6.88 8.75 65.68
C SER A 56 8.06 8.59 66.64
N ALA A 57 9.27 8.91 66.19
CA ALA A 57 10.47 8.84 67.03
C ALA A 57 10.37 9.87 68.17
N SER A 58 9.96 11.11 67.87
CA SER A 58 9.77 12.13 68.91
C SER A 58 8.72 11.75 69.96
N PHE A 59 7.62 11.07 69.57
CA PHE A 59 6.65 10.55 70.54
C PHE A 59 7.21 9.42 71.41
N HIS A 60 8.08 8.59 70.85
CA HIS A 60 8.75 7.54 71.61
C HIS A 60 9.70 8.13 72.66
N ASP A 61 10.50 9.13 72.27
CA ASP A 61 11.40 9.85 73.18
C ASP A 61 10.61 10.53 74.31
N LEU A 62 9.50 11.19 73.98
CA LEU A 62 8.62 11.82 74.98
C LEU A 62 8.03 10.80 75.96
N ALA A 63 7.61 9.64 75.46
CA ALA A 63 7.09 8.55 76.30
C ALA A 63 8.16 8.04 77.27
N GLN A 64 9.40 7.91 76.80
CA GLN A 64 10.53 7.47 77.60
C GLN A 64 10.92 8.52 78.65
N GLU A 65 10.91 9.80 78.27
CA GLU A 65 11.20 10.92 79.16
C GLU A 65 10.15 11.02 80.28
N LEU A 66 8.86 10.91 79.94
CA LEU A 66 7.74 10.85 80.91
C LEU A 66 7.84 9.64 81.87
N GLY A 67 8.34 8.50 81.38
CA GLY A 67 8.62 7.32 82.20
C GLY A 67 9.71 7.55 83.25
N ASN A 68 10.64 8.49 83.01
CA ASN A 68 11.75 8.80 83.91
C ASN A 68 11.39 9.83 85.00
N VAL A 69 10.25 10.53 84.90
CA VAL A 69 9.81 11.56 85.87
C VAL A 69 9.16 10.95 87.14
N GLN A 70 9.39 9.65 87.43
CA GLN A 70 8.76 8.86 88.50
C GLN A 70 9.04 9.30 89.97
N ASN A 71 9.55 10.51 90.24
CA ASN A 71 9.93 10.95 91.59
C ASN A 71 9.15 12.20 92.10
N ILE A 72 7.94 12.46 91.61
CA ILE A 72 7.08 13.54 92.14
C ILE A 72 6.08 12.93 93.15
N PRO A 73 5.95 13.44 94.39
CA PRO A 73 5.04 12.88 95.40
C PRO A 73 3.56 12.94 95.00
N VAL A 74 2.92 11.77 95.08
CA VAL A 74 1.49 11.41 94.90
C VAL A 74 0.59 12.20 95.87
N VAL A 75 -0.57 12.77 95.46
CA VAL A 75 -1.90 12.21 95.84
C VAL A 75 -2.99 12.31 94.74
N ALA A 76 -2.80 12.99 93.61
CA ALA A 76 -3.88 13.12 92.58
C ALA A 76 -3.46 12.85 91.11
N GLY A 77 -2.19 12.53 90.85
CA GLY A 77 -1.64 12.47 89.48
C GLY A 77 -1.48 11.07 88.86
N ALA A 78 -1.63 9.99 89.62
CA ALA A 78 -1.30 8.64 89.15
C ALA A 78 -2.26 8.11 88.06
N GLU A 79 -3.56 8.39 88.16
CA GLU A 79 -4.54 8.01 87.13
C GLU A 79 -4.31 8.78 85.83
N VAL A 80 -4.07 10.11 85.93
CA VAL A 80 -3.76 10.94 84.77
C VAL A 80 -2.50 10.47 84.05
N GLN A 81 -1.48 10.02 84.79
CA GLN A 81 -0.24 9.51 84.20
C GLN A 81 -0.46 8.16 83.49
N ALA A 82 -1.30 7.28 84.04
CA ALA A 82 -1.68 6.02 83.39
C ALA A 82 -2.48 6.26 82.09
N ASP A 83 -3.43 7.18 82.11
CA ASP A 83 -4.22 7.56 80.93
C ASP A 83 -3.34 8.16 79.81
N ILE A 84 -2.37 9.00 80.16
CA ILE A 84 -1.40 9.56 79.21
C ILE A 84 -0.57 8.45 78.56
N LEU A 85 -0.06 7.50 79.34
CA LEU A 85 0.71 6.37 78.80
C LEU A 85 -0.14 5.49 77.88
N GLN A 86 -1.41 5.27 78.23
CA GLN A 86 -2.33 4.52 77.36
C GLN A 86 -2.61 5.26 76.05
N ALA A 87 -2.83 6.58 76.11
CA ALA A 87 -3.04 7.41 74.91
C ALA A 87 -1.81 7.43 74.00
N ILE A 88 -0.60 7.52 74.56
CA ILE A 88 0.66 7.42 73.81
C ILE A 88 0.78 6.06 73.12
N ASN A 89 0.49 4.96 73.82
CA ASN A 89 0.55 3.61 73.23
C ASN A 89 -0.46 3.44 72.09
N LEU A 90 -1.67 4.00 72.22
CA LEU A 90 -2.66 4.01 71.13
C LEU A 90 -2.16 4.80 69.92
N LEU A 91 -1.52 5.96 70.16
CA LEU A 91 -0.94 6.78 69.11
C LEU A 91 0.18 6.04 68.36
N ILE A 92 1.11 5.42 69.09
CA ILE A 92 2.20 4.61 68.51
C ILE A 92 1.64 3.50 67.62
N ASN A 93 0.62 2.78 68.10
CA ASN A 93 -0.03 1.72 67.32
C ASN A 93 -0.71 2.27 66.05
N SER A 94 -1.38 3.41 66.16
CA SER A 94 -2.00 4.08 65.00
C SER A 94 -0.96 4.54 63.97
N VAL A 95 0.17 5.08 64.42
CA VAL A 95 1.27 5.50 63.53
C VAL A 95 1.90 4.30 62.85
N ASN A 96 2.17 3.22 63.59
CA ASN A 96 2.70 1.98 63.02
C ASN A 96 1.78 1.39 61.95
N GLN A 97 0.46 1.37 62.18
CA GLN A 97 -0.52 0.96 61.17
C GLN A 97 -0.56 1.93 59.97
N GLY A 98 -0.40 3.23 60.20
CA GLY A 98 -0.24 4.24 59.15
C GLY A 98 0.94 3.93 58.24
N ASN A 99 2.12 3.70 58.84
CA ASN A 99 3.35 3.37 58.12
C ASN A 99 3.20 2.09 57.29
N GLN A 100 2.58 1.04 57.84
CA GLN A 100 2.32 -0.20 57.10
C GLN A 100 1.42 0.02 55.89
N ARG A 101 0.34 0.82 56.02
CA ARG A 101 -0.53 1.16 54.89
C ARG A 101 0.22 1.98 53.84
N GLN A 102 1.11 2.87 54.26
CA GLN A 102 1.90 3.68 53.34
C GLN A 102 2.90 2.84 52.54
N GLU A 103 3.55 1.86 53.17
CA GLU A 103 4.41 0.90 52.49
C GLU A 103 3.62 0.05 51.47
N GLN A 104 2.42 -0.41 51.84
CA GLN A 104 1.52 -1.11 50.92
C GLN A 104 1.12 -0.24 49.72
N LEU A 105 0.80 1.04 49.95
CA LEU A 105 0.49 1.99 48.87
C LEU A 105 1.69 2.23 47.96
N HIS A 106 2.88 2.36 48.52
CA HIS A 106 4.11 2.52 47.75
C HIS A 106 4.39 1.31 46.86
N ASN A 107 4.27 0.10 47.43
CA ASN A 107 4.44 -1.15 46.68
C ASN A 107 3.40 -1.30 45.57
N ALA A 108 2.13 -0.96 45.85
CA ALA A 108 1.08 -0.97 44.85
C ALA A 108 1.34 0.03 43.71
N GLN A 109 1.84 1.23 44.03
CA GLN A 109 2.23 2.23 43.04
C GLN A 109 3.39 1.75 42.17
N GLN A 110 4.43 1.15 42.77
CA GLN A 110 5.54 0.58 42.01
C GLN A 110 5.07 -0.54 41.06
N ALA A 111 4.20 -1.44 41.54
CA ALA A 111 3.64 -2.50 40.71
C ALA A 111 2.81 -1.94 39.53
N MET A 112 2.02 -0.89 39.78
CA MET A 112 1.26 -0.21 38.73
C MET A 112 2.18 0.43 37.68
N THR A 113 3.23 1.14 38.10
CA THR A 113 4.23 1.73 37.20
C THR A 113 4.91 0.66 36.35
N GLN A 114 5.30 -0.46 36.94
CA GLN A 114 5.88 -1.59 36.20
C GLN A 114 4.90 -2.18 35.19
N GLN A 115 3.64 -2.35 35.57
CA GLN A 115 2.59 -2.85 34.68
C GLN A 115 2.35 -1.90 33.50
N LEU A 116 2.32 -0.59 33.73
CA LEU A 116 2.17 0.43 32.68
C LEU A 116 3.37 0.42 31.72
N ASN A 117 4.59 0.34 32.24
CA ASN A 117 5.80 0.25 31.42
C ASN A 117 5.80 -1.03 30.56
N ASN A 118 5.43 -2.17 31.14
CA ASN A 118 5.33 -3.43 30.40
C ASN A 118 4.27 -3.36 29.29
N MET A 119 3.11 -2.77 29.60
CA MET A 119 2.04 -2.58 28.62
C MET A 119 2.48 -1.66 27.48
N GLN A 120 3.22 -0.58 27.77
CA GLN A 120 3.79 0.30 26.75
C GLN A 120 4.77 -0.44 25.84
N VAL A 121 5.65 -1.27 26.41
CA VAL A 121 6.60 -2.09 25.63
C VAL A 121 5.86 -3.07 24.72
N VAL A 122 4.89 -3.81 25.25
CA VAL A 122 4.09 -4.77 24.46
C VAL A 122 3.31 -4.06 23.35
N MET A 123 2.74 -2.89 23.64
CA MET A 123 2.01 -2.10 22.65
C MET A 123 2.93 -1.63 21.52
N ASN A 124 4.11 -1.11 21.86
CA ASN A 124 5.10 -0.69 20.86
C ASN A 124 5.58 -1.87 20.00
N GLN A 125 5.83 -3.03 20.60
CA GLN A 125 6.21 -4.23 19.86
C GLN A 125 5.10 -4.68 18.89
N ARG A 126 3.84 -4.71 19.35
CA ARG A 126 2.70 -5.06 18.49
C ARG A 126 2.51 -4.05 17.36
N PHE A 127 2.64 -2.76 17.64
CA PHE A 127 2.52 -1.72 16.64
C PHE A 127 3.61 -1.84 15.57
N ASN A 128 4.86 -2.03 15.99
CA ASN A 128 5.98 -2.24 15.07
C ASN A 128 5.80 -3.50 14.22
N ASN A 129 5.31 -4.59 14.81
CA ASN A 129 5.04 -5.82 14.07
C ASN A 129 3.94 -5.63 13.03
N VAL A 130 2.83 -4.98 13.40
CA VAL A 130 1.75 -4.64 12.46
C VAL A 130 2.26 -3.78 11.33
N HIS A 131 3.06 -2.76 11.63
CA HIS A 131 3.66 -1.88 10.62
C HIS A 131 4.58 -2.64 9.66
N GLN A 132 5.41 -3.56 10.17
CA GLN A 132 6.28 -4.40 9.33
C GLN A 132 5.48 -5.32 8.41
N VAL A 133 4.48 -6.02 8.96
CA VAL A 133 3.62 -6.92 8.17
C VAL A 133 2.84 -6.14 7.12
N MET A 134 2.37 -4.94 7.45
CA MET A 134 1.65 -4.08 6.52
C MET A 134 2.55 -3.64 5.37
N ASN A 135 3.77 -3.18 5.66
CA ASN A 135 4.73 -2.79 4.62
C ASN A 135 5.08 -3.97 3.70
N GLN A 136 5.40 -5.14 4.27
CA GLN A 136 5.70 -6.33 3.46
C GLN A 136 4.54 -6.69 2.53
N ARG A 137 3.30 -6.62 3.03
CA ARG A 137 2.12 -6.91 2.20
C ARG A 137 1.89 -5.88 1.10
N PHE A 138 2.30 -4.64 1.28
CA PHE A 138 2.25 -3.64 0.22
C PHE A 138 3.33 -3.88 -0.83
N ASP A 139 4.56 -4.17 -0.40
CA ASP A 139 5.65 -4.52 -1.31
C ASP A 139 5.27 -5.74 -2.17
N ASP A 140 4.68 -6.77 -1.57
CA ASP A 140 4.17 -7.96 -2.29
C ASP A 140 3.04 -7.63 -3.28
N VAL A 141 2.22 -6.61 -2.98
CA VAL A 141 1.16 -6.16 -3.89
C VAL A 141 1.75 -5.38 -5.06
N ASP A 142 2.71 -4.51 -4.81
CA ASP A 142 3.39 -3.73 -5.84
C ASP A 142 4.11 -4.64 -6.84
N GLU A 143 4.84 -5.67 -6.37
CA GLU A 143 5.50 -6.65 -7.24
C GLU A 143 4.49 -7.40 -8.13
N ARG A 144 3.32 -7.75 -7.58
CA ARG A 144 2.26 -8.42 -8.35
C ARG A 144 1.61 -7.48 -9.37
N LEU A 145 1.53 -6.19 -9.09
CA LEU A 145 1.02 -5.21 -10.04
C LEU A 145 2.02 -4.99 -11.19
N ASP A 146 3.32 -4.95 -10.89
CA ASP A 146 4.37 -4.88 -11.92
C ASP A 146 4.34 -6.11 -12.86
N ASP A 147 4.13 -7.32 -12.33
CA ASP A 147 3.94 -8.54 -13.16
C ASP A 147 2.69 -8.42 -14.06
N VAL A 148 1.58 -7.92 -13.52
CA VAL A 148 0.35 -7.73 -14.29
C VAL A 148 0.56 -6.73 -15.42
N ASP A 149 1.20 -5.60 -15.14
CA ASP A 149 1.50 -4.58 -16.15
C ASP A 149 2.40 -5.13 -17.25
N GLN A 150 3.44 -5.89 -16.90
CA GLN A 150 4.31 -6.52 -17.88
C GLN A 150 3.57 -7.52 -18.77
N ARG A 151 2.63 -8.28 -18.19
CA ARG A 151 1.79 -9.21 -18.95
C ARG A 151 0.82 -8.48 -19.86
N LEU A 152 0.26 -7.35 -19.43
CA LEU A 152 -0.62 -6.52 -20.26
C LEU A 152 0.12 -5.93 -21.45
N VAL A 153 1.35 -5.43 -21.27
CA VAL A 153 2.21 -4.96 -22.37
C VAL A 153 2.46 -6.08 -23.41
N ASN A 154 2.72 -7.31 -22.94
CA ASN A 154 2.93 -8.45 -23.84
C ASN A 154 1.65 -8.84 -24.61
N VAL A 155 0.49 -8.74 -23.96
CA VAL A 155 -0.82 -8.98 -24.60
C VAL A 155 -1.10 -7.91 -25.65
N GLU A 156 -0.85 -6.63 -25.35
CA GLU A 156 -1.00 -5.52 -26.30
C GLU A 156 -0.14 -5.73 -27.54
N ALA A 157 1.14 -6.07 -27.37
CA ALA A 157 2.04 -6.38 -28.49
C ALA A 157 1.52 -7.57 -29.34
N SER A 158 1.01 -8.62 -28.69
CA SER A 158 0.45 -9.78 -29.38
C SER A 158 -0.81 -9.43 -30.18
N ILE A 159 -1.67 -8.56 -29.63
CA ILE A 159 -2.87 -8.07 -30.32
C ILE A 159 -2.50 -7.22 -31.54
N ASP A 160 -1.51 -6.34 -31.40
CA ASP A 160 -1.01 -5.53 -32.51
C ASP A 160 -0.47 -6.39 -33.67
N ASP A 161 0.25 -7.47 -33.35
CA ASP A 161 0.77 -8.38 -34.36
C ASP A 161 -0.34 -9.20 -35.03
N LEU A 162 -1.34 -9.65 -34.26
CA LEU A 162 -2.53 -10.30 -34.80
C LEU A 162 -3.33 -9.35 -35.71
N ALA A 163 -3.46 -8.07 -35.33
CA ALA A 163 -4.15 -7.07 -36.14
C ALA A 163 -3.46 -6.88 -37.49
N LYS A 164 -2.13 -6.74 -37.50
CA LYS A 164 -1.32 -6.65 -38.74
C LYS A 164 -1.48 -7.90 -39.61
N LEU A 165 -1.47 -9.09 -39.01
CA LEU A 165 -1.64 -10.34 -39.73
C LEU A 165 -3.04 -10.45 -40.35
N LEU A 166 -4.09 -10.07 -39.60
CA LEU A 166 -5.46 -10.10 -40.08
C LEU A 166 -5.68 -9.11 -41.23
N GLU A 167 -5.13 -7.90 -41.13
CA GLU A 167 -5.12 -6.92 -42.22
C GLU A 167 -4.44 -7.49 -43.46
N TRP A 168 -3.29 -8.15 -43.29
CA TRP A 168 -2.58 -8.80 -44.39
C TRP A 168 -3.41 -9.89 -45.08
N GLU A 169 -4.04 -10.78 -44.30
CA GLU A 169 -4.89 -11.86 -44.81
C GLU A 169 -6.12 -11.32 -45.53
N HIS A 170 -6.76 -10.28 -44.96
CA HIS A 170 -7.90 -9.61 -45.58
C HIS A 170 -7.54 -9.05 -46.96
N ASN A 171 -6.40 -8.37 -47.06
CA ASN A 171 -5.89 -7.83 -48.32
C ASN A 171 -5.55 -8.96 -49.31
N ALA A 172 -4.93 -10.05 -48.83
CA ALA A 172 -4.61 -11.21 -49.65
C ALA A 172 -5.87 -11.90 -50.22
N ALA A 173 -6.89 -12.11 -49.38
CA ALA A 173 -8.16 -12.69 -49.78
C ALA A 173 -8.89 -11.81 -50.80
N THR A 174 -8.92 -10.49 -50.57
CA THR A 174 -9.49 -9.52 -51.51
C THR A 174 -8.82 -9.57 -52.87
N ALA A 175 -7.48 -9.63 -52.91
CA ALA A 175 -6.73 -9.79 -54.15
C ALA A 175 -7.09 -11.10 -54.89
N ARG A 176 -7.19 -12.22 -54.17
CA ARG A 176 -7.59 -13.53 -54.74
C ARG A 176 -8.98 -13.44 -55.38
N THR A 177 -9.96 -12.87 -54.66
CA THR A 177 -11.33 -12.69 -55.16
C THR A 177 -11.38 -11.79 -56.40
N MET A 178 -10.65 -10.67 -56.39
CA MET A 178 -10.55 -9.79 -57.56
C MET A 178 -9.92 -10.51 -58.76
N ASN A 179 -8.93 -11.36 -58.53
CA ASN A 179 -8.29 -12.17 -59.57
C ASN A 179 -9.24 -13.21 -60.17
N SER A 180 -10.10 -13.85 -59.36
CA SER A 180 -11.07 -14.83 -59.85
C SER A 180 -12.26 -14.20 -60.59
N LEU A 181 -12.71 -13.00 -60.19
CA LEU A 181 -13.91 -12.37 -60.77
C LEU A 181 -13.67 -11.70 -62.13
N ASN A 182 -12.43 -11.36 -62.45
CA ASN A 182 -12.10 -10.71 -63.72
C ASN A 182 -10.95 -11.48 -64.39
N PRO A 183 -11.15 -12.77 -64.74
CA PRO A 183 -10.14 -13.59 -65.38
C PRO A 183 -9.66 -12.82 -66.60
N LEU A 184 -8.36 -12.58 -66.62
CA LEU A 184 -7.74 -11.66 -67.55
C LEU A 184 -8.16 -12.01 -68.97
N GLY A 185 -8.32 -10.99 -69.81
CA GLY A 185 -8.06 -11.13 -71.24
C GLY A 185 -6.61 -11.60 -71.47
N PRO A 186 -5.84 -11.07 -72.44
CA PRO A 186 -4.56 -11.65 -72.89
C PRO A 186 -3.39 -11.65 -71.87
N TYR A 187 -3.63 -11.37 -70.60
CA TYR A 187 -2.62 -11.25 -69.57
C TYR A 187 -2.51 -12.53 -68.72
N ASN A 188 -1.28 -12.95 -68.45
CA ASN A 188 -0.98 -14.12 -67.62
C ASN A 188 -1.57 -14.02 -66.21
N ALA A 189 -1.96 -15.18 -65.65
CA ALA A 189 -2.46 -15.31 -64.28
C ALA A 189 -1.55 -14.59 -63.28
N ILE A 190 -2.15 -13.83 -62.36
CA ILE A 190 -1.41 -13.17 -61.29
C ILE A 190 -0.97 -14.25 -60.30
N PRO A 191 0.33 -14.34 -59.96
CA PRO A 191 0.82 -15.36 -59.02
C PRO A 191 0.14 -15.20 -57.66
N SER A 192 -0.03 -16.32 -56.95
CA SER A 192 -0.55 -16.31 -55.58
C SER A 192 0.37 -15.50 -54.67
N LYS A 193 -0.22 -14.67 -53.80
CA LYS A 193 0.53 -13.92 -52.77
C LYS A 193 1.26 -14.92 -51.84
N LEU A 194 2.58 -14.79 -51.74
CA LEU A 194 3.46 -15.51 -50.83
C LEU A 194 3.18 -15.12 -49.37
N PRO A 195 3.66 -15.85 -48.35
CA PRO A 195 3.53 -15.45 -46.95
C PRO A 195 4.11 -14.05 -46.69
N HIS A 196 3.59 -13.31 -45.70
CA HIS A 196 4.01 -11.94 -45.38
C HIS A 196 5.54 -11.78 -45.26
N ALA A 197 6.22 -12.75 -44.62
CA ALA A 197 7.67 -12.75 -44.43
C ALA A 197 8.50 -12.77 -45.74
N ALA A 198 7.90 -13.08 -46.88
CA ALA A 198 8.57 -13.17 -48.18
C ALA A 198 8.70 -11.82 -48.90
N TYR A 199 8.14 -10.73 -48.35
CA TYR A 199 8.08 -9.45 -49.03
C TYR A 199 8.96 -8.37 -48.39
N PRO A 200 10.04 -7.93 -49.05
CA PRO A 200 10.84 -6.83 -48.56
C PRO A 200 10.14 -5.47 -48.81
N GLY A 201 9.99 -4.67 -47.74
CA GLY A 201 9.54 -3.27 -47.82
C GLY A 201 8.06 -3.03 -47.52
N VAL A 202 7.70 -1.75 -47.41
CA VAL A 202 6.33 -1.32 -47.07
C VAL A 202 5.42 -1.43 -48.31
N PHE A 203 4.35 -2.20 -48.21
CA PHE A 203 3.28 -2.24 -49.21
C PHE A 203 2.63 -0.86 -49.32
N PRO A 204 2.31 -0.35 -50.53
CA PRO A 204 1.53 0.88 -50.65
C PRO A 204 0.12 0.61 -50.09
N PRO A 205 -0.25 1.23 -48.95
CA PRO A 205 -1.45 0.83 -48.22
C PRO A 205 -2.74 1.37 -48.85
N THR A 206 -2.62 2.32 -49.79
CA THR A 206 -3.77 3.02 -50.37
C THR A 206 -3.61 3.23 -51.87
N SER A 207 -4.74 3.41 -52.57
CA SER A 207 -4.77 3.81 -53.98
C SER A 207 -4.01 5.13 -54.21
N LYS A 208 -4.05 6.05 -53.23
CA LYS A 208 -3.27 7.30 -53.24
C LYS A 208 -1.76 7.05 -53.21
N ALA A 209 -1.29 6.15 -52.36
CA ALA A 209 0.12 5.78 -52.30
C ALA A 209 0.58 5.16 -53.64
N LEU A 210 -0.25 4.30 -54.23
CA LEU A 210 -0.06 3.72 -55.56
C LEU A 210 0.01 4.78 -56.68
N ASN A 211 -0.89 5.77 -56.65
CA ASN A 211 -0.91 6.87 -57.61
C ASN A 211 0.38 7.69 -57.58
N ASN A 212 1.00 7.82 -56.42
CA ASN A 212 2.25 8.56 -56.25
C ASN A 212 3.51 7.72 -56.59
N MET A 213 3.38 6.42 -56.89
CA MET A 213 4.55 5.60 -57.21
C MET A 213 5.15 5.92 -58.59
N THR A 214 6.47 5.89 -58.65
CA THR A 214 7.23 6.00 -59.90
C THR A 214 7.25 4.67 -60.65
N GLY A 215 7.58 4.70 -61.94
CA GLY A 215 7.75 3.49 -62.74
C GLY A 215 8.89 2.58 -62.24
N VAL A 216 9.95 3.18 -61.68
CA VAL A 216 11.06 2.46 -61.05
C VAL A 216 10.56 1.69 -59.83
N ARG A 217 9.83 2.35 -58.93
CA ARG A 217 9.26 1.70 -57.74
C ARG A 217 8.28 0.59 -58.10
N CYS A 218 7.47 0.78 -59.16
CA CYS A 218 6.61 -0.28 -59.68
C CYS A 218 7.44 -1.48 -60.16
N GLY A 219 8.55 -1.23 -60.86
CA GLY A 219 9.52 -2.22 -61.31
C GLY A 219 10.09 -3.06 -60.17
N GLU A 220 10.60 -2.39 -59.13
CA GLU A 220 11.16 -3.02 -57.94
C GLU A 220 10.15 -3.94 -57.23
N LEU A 221 8.94 -3.43 -56.97
CA LEU A 221 7.90 -4.20 -56.30
C LEU A 221 7.44 -5.38 -57.15
N ALA A 222 7.23 -5.17 -58.46
CA ALA A 222 6.83 -6.24 -59.35
C ALA A 222 7.89 -7.33 -59.47
N ALA A 223 9.17 -6.97 -59.57
CA ALA A 223 10.27 -7.92 -59.57
C ALA A 223 10.35 -8.70 -58.23
N ALA A 224 10.25 -8.00 -57.10
CA ALA A 224 10.23 -8.63 -55.78
C ALA A 224 9.04 -9.58 -55.58
N TRP A 225 7.92 -9.32 -56.26
CA TRP A 225 6.67 -10.08 -56.11
C TRP A 225 6.43 -11.08 -57.24
N GLY A 226 7.37 -11.21 -58.19
CA GLY A 226 7.24 -12.09 -59.35
C GLY A 226 6.12 -11.70 -60.32
N ILE A 227 5.72 -10.42 -60.34
CA ILE A 227 4.68 -9.91 -61.23
C ILE A 227 5.34 -9.48 -62.55
N ASP A 228 4.94 -10.11 -63.65
CA ASP A 228 5.33 -9.65 -64.97
C ASP A 228 4.62 -8.33 -65.32
N ILE A 229 5.42 -7.28 -65.47
CA ILE A 229 4.98 -5.94 -65.88
C ILE A 229 5.82 -5.37 -67.03
N ALA A 230 6.59 -6.20 -67.72
CA ALA A 230 7.45 -5.76 -68.81
C ALA A 230 6.60 -5.19 -69.96
N GLY A 231 7.05 -4.07 -70.56
CA GLY A 231 6.36 -3.43 -71.69
C GLY A 231 5.07 -2.65 -71.35
N LEU A 232 4.58 -2.72 -70.10
CA LEU A 232 3.35 -2.01 -69.69
C LEU A 232 3.58 -0.51 -69.46
N SER A 233 2.55 0.30 -69.74
CA SER A 233 2.52 1.72 -69.35
C SER A 233 2.52 1.89 -67.83
N LEU A 234 2.88 3.08 -67.31
CA LEU A 234 2.89 3.33 -65.86
C LEU A 234 1.51 3.11 -65.22
N ALA A 235 0.43 3.51 -65.89
CA ALA A 235 -0.93 3.32 -65.41
C ALA A 235 -1.28 1.82 -65.31
N GLU A 236 -0.88 1.02 -66.30
CA GLU A 236 -1.10 -0.43 -66.29
C GLU A 236 -0.25 -1.14 -65.24
N LYS A 237 1.00 -0.69 -65.04
CA LYS A 237 1.87 -1.17 -63.95
C LYS A 237 1.22 -0.95 -62.59
N LYS A 238 0.75 0.27 -62.32
CA LYS A 238 0.02 0.62 -61.08
C LYS A 238 -1.24 -0.20 -60.91
N LYS A 239 -2.04 -0.35 -61.97
CA LYS A 239 -3.26 -1.16 -61.95
C LYS A 239 -2.98 -2.63 -61.63
N ARG A 240 -1.89 -3.20 -62.17
CA ARG A 240 -1.52 -4.60 -61.94
C ARG A 240 -1.00 -4.84 -60.52
N ILE A 241 -0.19 -3.91 -60.00
CA ILE A 241 0.26 -3.92 -58.59
C ILE A 241 -0.94 -3.74 -57.65
N ALA A 242 -1.83 -2.78 -57.92
CA ALA A 242 -3.02 -2.54 -57.11
C ALA A 242 -3.90 -3.78 -57.01
N ARG A 243 -4.11 -4.46 -58.13
CA ARG A 243 -4.87 -5.71 -58.16
C ARG A 243 -4.19 -6.84 -57.39
N PHE A 244 -2.87 -6.98 -57.50
CA PHE A 244 -2.09 -7.96 -56.73
C PHE A 244 -2.21 -7.76 -55.21
N ILE A 245 -2.29 -6.50 -54.77
CA ILE A 245 -2.40 -6.16 -53.34
C ILE A 245 -3.87 -5.99 -52.88
N GLY A 246 -4.84 -6.16 -53.77
CA GLY A 246 -6.27 -6.06 -53.44
C GLY A 246 -6.80 -4.63 -53.27
N VAL A 247 -6.05 -3.62 -53.71
CA VAL A 247 -6.47 -2.20 -53.64
C VAL A 247 -7.25 -1.82 -54.89
N ASN A 248 -8.40 -1.16 -54.69
CA ASN A 248 -9.18 -0.64 -55.81
C ASN A 248 -8.46 0.57 -56.44
N TYR A 249 -8.03 0.42 -57.68
CA TYR A 249 -7.30 1.44 -58.43
C TYR A 249 -8.12 1.95 -59.59
N THR A 250 -8.70 3.14 -59.39
CA THR A 250 -9.35 3.93 -60.42
C THR A 250 -8.31 4.86 -61.02
N ILE A 251 -8.14 4.80 -62.34
CA ILE A 251 -7.27 5.70 -63.12
C ILE A 251 -7.90 7.10 -63.14
#